data_AF-A0A6B9V3P0-F1
#
_entry.id   AF-A0A6B9V3P0-F1
#
_cell.length_a   1.000
_cell.length_b   1.000
_cell.length_c   1.000
_cell.angle_alpha   90.00
_cell.angle_beta   90.00
_cell.angle_gamma   90.00
#
_symmetry.space_group_name_H-M   'P 1'
#
loop_
_entity.id
_entity.type
_entity.pdbx_description
1 polymer ?
#
loop_
_entity_poly.entity_id
_entity_poly.type
_entity_poly.pdbx_seq_one_letter_code
_entity_poly.pdbx_strand_id
1 'polypeptide(L)'
;MHAMAKMIANSLFLLLGALSFIATVQGQDQSDCGLPENSNYTEKNTGINYISDANFIDSGVSKTVSSQDKTTHPQYFNYLRSFPNGIRNCYRINVTSVTRYLIRASFLYGNYDGLNKLPEFDLYLGVQFWDMVKFTNSSVSINYEIIHTLSLDYILFAWLTKAQGHHSFQL
;
A
#
# COMPACT_ATOMS: atom_id res chain seq x y z
N MET A 1 2.91 75.69 2.12
CA MET A 1 3.75 75.12 1.05
C MET A 1 5.10 74.77 1.65
N HIS A 2 5.60 73.55 1.45
CA HIS A 2 6.63 72.80 2.23
C HIS A 2 6.00 72.09 3.44
N ALA A 3 5.83 70.76 3.52
CA ALA A 3 6.31 69.68 2.68
C ALA A 3 5.27 68.54 2.69
N MET A 4 4.82 68.14 1.50
CA MET A 4 4.26 66.81 1.29
C MET A 4 5.42 65.81 1.16
N ALA A 5 5.18 64.58 1.63
CA ALA A 5 6.01 63.37 1.46
C ALA A 5 7.28 63.21 2.33
N LYS A 6 7.10 62.60 3.51
CA LYS A 6 8.05 61.74 4.26
C LYS A 6 7.38 61.45 5.62
N MET A 7 6.98 60.26 6.03
CA MET A 7 7.20 58.91 5.57
C MET A 7 5.93 58.10 5.90
N ILE A 8 5.16 57.70 4.88
CA ILE A 8 4.19 56.60 4.98
C ILE A 8 4.99 55.30 4.74
N ALA A 9 6.05 55.13 5.53
CA ALA A 9 6.97 54.01 5.47
C ALA A 9 7.17 53.52 6.90
N ASN A 10 6.09 53.02 7.50
CA ASN A 10 6.19 52.06 8.58
C ASN A 10 5.24 50.91 8.27
N SER A 11 5.64 50.23 7.20
CA SER A 11 5.57 48.78 7.04
C SER A 11 4.24 48.14 7.41
N LEU A 12 3.36 48.19 6.42
CA LEU A 12 2.37 47.18 6.06
C LEU A 12 3.02 45.79 5.80
N PHE A 13 3.87 45.33 6.71
CA PHE A 13 4.77 44.18 6.54
C PHE A 13 4.72 43.18 7.70
N LEU A 14 3.66 43.22 8.51
CA LEU A 14 3.38 42.22 9.56
C LEU A 14 2.20 41.28 9.21
N LEU A 15 1.76 41.26 7.95
CA LEU A 15 0.69 40.36 7.47
C LEU A 15 1.13 39.34 6.42
N LEU A 16 2.44 39.21 6.16
CA LEU A 16 2.96 38.14 5.33
C LEU A 16 3.81 37.19 6.18
N GLY A 17 3.35 35.95 6.32
CA GLY A 17 4.30 34.85 6.56
C GLY A 17 4.01 33.90 7.72
N ALA A 18 2.78 33.81 8.23
CA ALA A 18 2.33 32.51 8.76
C ALA A 18 1.63 31.77 7.62
N LEU A 19 2.35 31.52 6.52
CA LEU A 19 2.04 30.35 5.70
C LEU A 19 2.37 29.15 6.60
N SER A 20 1.40 28.75 7.42
CA SER A 20 1.38 27.38 7.90
C SER A 20 1.35 26.54 6.63
N PHE A 21 2.51 26.02 6.24
CA PHE A 21 2.59 24.92 5.30
C PHE A 21 1.95 23.74 6.05
N ILE A 22 0.62 23.71 6.07
CA ILE A 22 -0.10 22.48 6.33
C ILE A 22 0.22 21.66 5.09
N ALA A 23 1.33 20.92 5.15
CA ALA A 23 1.51 19.77 4.30
C ALA A 23 0.36 18.84 4.69
N THR A 24 -0.77 18.98 4.04
CA THR A 24 -1.71 17.87 3.97
C THR A 24 -0.96 16.80 3.22
N VAL A 25 -0.33 15.89 3.96
CA VAL A 25 -0.05 14.56 3.45
C VAL A 25 -1.43 14.00 3.18
N GLN A 26 -1.97 14.26 1.98
CA GLN A 26 -3.08 13.48 1.48
C GLN A 26 -2.52 12.07 1.44
N GLY A 27 -2.95 11.24 2.40
CA GLY A 27 -2.62 9.82 2.38
C GLY A 27 -3.04 9.34 1.00
N GLN A 28 -2.05 8.89 0.21
CA GLN A 28 -2.35 8.27 -1.07
C GLN A 28 -3.33 7.13 -0.80
N ASP A 29 -4.31 6.98 -1.70
CA ASP A 29 -5.20 5.83 -1.67
C ASP A 29 -4.37 4.55 -1.56
N GLN A 30 -4.69 3.70 -0.58
CA GLN A 30 -4.04 2.41 -0.41
C GLN A 30 -4.82 1.35 -1.18
N SER A 31 -4.12 0.39 -1.75
CA SER A 31 -4.76 -0.75 -2.42
C SER A 31 -5.10 -1.83 -1.38
N ASP A 32 -6.33 -2.31 -1.35
CA ASP A 32 -6.75 -3.49 -0.59
C ASP A 32 -6.87 -4.69 -1.56
N CYS A 33 -6.08 -5.72 -1.29
CA CYS A 33 -5.90 -6.86 -2.17
C CYS A 33 -7.03 -7.88 -2.06
N GLY A 34 -7.76 -8.09 -3.16
CA GLY A 34 -8.90 -8.99 -3.17
C GLY A 34 -10.21 -8.29 -2.81
N LEU A 35 -10.18 -7.01 -2.43
CA LEU A 35 -11.38 -6.21 -2.28
C LEU A 35 -12.18 -6.19 -3.60
N PRO A 36 -13.52 -6.37 -3.57
CA PRO A 36 -14.33 -6.43 -4.78
C PRO A 36 -14.10 -5.25 -5.72
N GLU A 37 -14.15 -5.52 -7.03
CA GLU A 37 -13.92 -4.51 -8.05
C GLU A 37 -14.86 -3.30 -7.88
N ASN A 38 -14.36 -2.10 -8.17
CA ASN A 38 -15.10 -0.84 -8.04
C ASN A 38 -15.60 -0.54 -6.62
N SER A 39 -15.02 -1.17 -5.59
CA SER A 39 -15.30 -0.86 -4.19
C SER A 39 -14.13 -0.13 -3.52
N ASN A 40 -14.48 0.63 -2.49
CA ASN A 40 -13.56 1.36 -1.64
C ASN A 40 -14.15 1.48 -0.23
N TYR A 41 -13.30 1.86 0.72
CA TYR A 41 -13.74 2.27 2.05
C TYR A 41 -12.70 3.13 2.74
N THR A 42 -13.15 3.98 3.66
CA THR A 42 -12.25 4.71 4.54
C THR A 42 -12.12 3.98 5.88
N GLU A 43 -10.90 3.62 6.24
CA GLU A 43 -10.61 2.98 7.53
C GLU A 43 -10.78 4.01 8.65
N LYS A 44 -11.55 3.65 9.69
CA LYS A 44 -12.07 4.60 10.66
C LYS A 44 -11.00 5.17 11.61
N ASN A 45 -9.96 4.41 11.92
CA ASN A 45 -8.97 4.80 12.92
C ASN A 45 -7.87 5.71 12.34
N THR A 46 -7.48 5.45 11.09
CA THR A 46 -6.39 6.11 10.37
C THR A 46 -6.89 7.15 9.38
N GLY A 47 -8.16 7.07 8.95
CA GLY A 47 -8.73 7.92 7.91
C GLY A 47 -8.20 7.59 6.50
N ILE A 48 -7.48 6.48 6.35
CA ILE A 48 -6.90 6.06 5.06
C ILE A 48 -8.01 5.50 4.19
N ASN A 49 -8.07 5.96 2.94
CA ASN A 49 -8.95 5.40 1.94
C ASN A 49 -8.29 4.17 1.28
N TYR A 50 -8.99 3.05 1.29
CA TYR A 50 -8.59 1.81 0.63
C TYR A 50 -9.45 1.62 -0.63
N ILE A 51 -8.80 1.28 -1.74
CA ILE A 51 -9.41 1.02 -3.04
C ILE A 51 -9.12 -0.41 -3.49
N SER A 52 -9.99 -0.97 -4.33
CA SER A 52 -9.77 -2.31 -4.88
C SER A 52 -8.47 -2.42 -5.68
N ASP A 53 -7.77 -3.55 -5.52
CA ASP A 53 -6.56 -3.87 -6.26
C ASP A 53 -6.76 -4.18 -7.74
N ALA A 54 -8.01 -4.35 -8.19
CA ALA A 54 -8.35 -4.87 -9.52
C ALA A 54 -7.73 -4.10 -10.69
N ASN A 55 -7.42 -2.81 -10.53
CA ASN A 55 -6.80 -1.97 -11.56
C ASN A 55 -5.26 -2.08 -11.60
N PHE A 56 -4.64 -2.79 -10.65
CA PHE A 56 -3.18 -2.87 -10.50
C PHE A 56 -2.62 -4.27 -10.80
N ILE A 57 -3.48 -5.26 -11.04
CA ILE A 57 -3.12 -6.68 -11.18
C ILE A 57 -3.91 -7.35 -12.30
N ASP A 58 -3.24 -8.23 -13.06
CA ASP A 58 -3.84 -8.91 -14.22
C ASP A 58 -4.41 -10.31 -13.89
N SER A 59 -4.20 -10.83 -12.69
CA SER A 59 -4.55 -12.20 -12.33
C SER A 59 -4.82 -12.40 -10.84
N GLY A 60 -5.18 -13.63 -10.49
CA GLY A 60 -5.44 -14.04 -9.11
C GLY A 60 -6.91 -13.96 -8.72
N VAL A 61 -7.25 -14.59 -7.60
CA VAL A 61 -8.62 -14.85 -7.14
C VAL A 61 -8.81 -14.20 -5.78
N SER A 62 -9.89 -13.43 -5.61
CA SER A 62 -10.26 -12.90 -4.30
C SER A 62 -10.73 -14.02 -3.37
N LYS A 63 -10.28 -13.98 -2.13
CA LYS A 63 -10.61 -14.93 -1.06
C LYS A 63 -10.98 -14.16 0.19
N THR A 64 -11.91 -14.71 0.96
CA THR A 64 -12.37 -14.12 2.21
C THR A 64 -11.81 -14.92 3.38
N VAL A 65 -11.33 -14.24 4.42
CA VAL A 65 -10.84 -14.92 5.63
C VAL A 65 -11.98 -15.34 6.56
N SER A 66 -11.65 -16.15 7.56
CA SER A 66 -12.59 -16.60 8.58
C SER A 66 -13.14 -15.43 9.40
N SER A 67 -14.31 -15.59 10.02
CA SER A 67 -14.86 -14.57 10.93
C SER A 67 -13.90 -14.26 12.09
N GLN A 68 -13.14 -15.25 12.55
CA GLN A 68 -12.12 -15.03 13.58
C GLN A 68 -11.05 -14.07 13.08
N ASP A 69 -10.49 -14.31 11.90
CA ASP A 69 -9.44 -13.45 11.33
C ASP A 69 -9.94 -12.02 11.06
N LYS A 70 -11.19 -11.86 10.61
CA LYS A 70 -11.81 -10.52 10.43
C LYS A 70 -11.91 -9.72 11.73
N THR A 71 -11.95 -10.40 12.87
CA THR A 71 -12.03 -9.73 14.18
C THR A 71 -10.66 -9.46 14.80
N THR A 72 -9.66 -10.27 14.47
CA THR A 72 -8.31 -10.16 15.05
C THR A 72 -7.35 -9.35 14.19
N HIS A 73 -7.70 -9.09 12.93
CA HIS A 73 -6.85 -8.38 11.98
C HIS A 73 -7.49 -7.08 11.50
N PRO A 74 -6.67 -6.12 11.03
CA PRO A 74 -7.15 -4.94 10.32
C PRO A 74 -8.08 -5.26 9.14
N GLN A 75 -8.98 -4.33 8.83
CA GLN A 75 -10.02 -4.52 7.80
C GLN A 75 -9.46 -4.91 6.42
N TYR A 76 -8.27 -4.43 6.06
CA TYR A 76 -7.61 -4.74 4.78
C TYR A 76 -7.15 -6.21 4.65
N PHE A 77 -7.34 -7.03 5.70
CA PHE A 77 -7.16 -8.48 5.61
C PHE A 77 -8.49 -9.26 5.46
N ASN A 78 -9.63 -8.58 5.41
CA ASN A 78 -10.93 -9.24 5.27
C ASN A 78 -11.05 -9.99 3.94
N TYR A 79 -10.45 -9.40 2.90
CA TYR A 79 -10.26 -10.00 1.60
C TYR A 79 -8.76 -10.16 1.36
N LEU A 80 -8.41 -11.21 0.60
CA LEU A 80 -7.05 -11.53 0.25
C LEU A 80 -7.00 -11.87 -1.23
N ARG A 81 -5.96 -11.40 -1.93
CA ARG A 81 -5.69 -11.83 -3.30
C ARG A 81 -4.88 -13.13 -3.32
N SER A 82 -5.35 -14.10 -4.10
CA SER A 82 -4.73 -15.41 -4.25
C SER A 82 -4.19 -15.69 -5.64
N PHE A 83 -2.99 -16.29 -5.73
CA PHE A 83 -2.38 -16.68 -6.99
C PHE A 83 -2.21 -18.20 -7.03
N PRO A 84 -3.29 -18.96 -7.27
CA PRO A 84 -3.22 -20.41 -7.33
C PRO A 84 -2.44 -20.92 -8.55
N ASN A 85 -2.29 -20.07 -9.57
CA ASN A 85 -1.60 -20.38 -10.83
C ASN A 85 -0.51 -19.33 -11.07
N GLY A 86 0.55 -19.73 -11.76
CA GLY A 86 1.66 -18.83 -12.13
C GLY A 86 2.81 -18.86 -11.13
N ILE A 87 4.03 -18.61 -11.64
CA ILE A 87 5.27 -18.61 -10.86
C ILE A 87 5.61 -17.18 -10.42
N ARG A 88 5.34 -16.20 -11.29
CA ARG A 88 5.61 -14.78 -11.06
C ARG A 88 4.34 -13.99 -11.28
N ASN A 89 3.97 -13.21 -10.29
CA ASN A 89 2.81 -12.34 -10.35
C ASN A 89 3.27 -10.92 -9.98
N CYS A 90 2.80 -9.92 -10.70
CA CYS A 90 3.33 -8.56 -10.63
C CYS A 90 2.19 -7.55 -10.54
N TYR A 91 2.28 -6.61 -9.61
CA TYR A 91 1.46 -5.42 -9.57
C TYR A 91 2.20 -4.32 -10.31
N ARG A 92 1.45 -3.54 -11.09
CA ARG A 92 1.91 -2.30 -11.69
C ARG A 92 1.19 -1.14 -11.04
N ILE A 93 1.92 -0.36 -10.24
CA ILE A 93 1.38 0.78 -9.52
C ILE A 93 1.98 2.05 -10.11
N ASN A 94 1.14 2.93 -10.64
CA ASN A 94 1.60 4.22 -11.17
C ASN A 94 2.01 5.14 -10.03
N VAL A 95 3.16 5.80 -10.17
CA VAL A 95 3.72 6.72 -9.18
C VAL A 95 4.31 7.95 -9.86
N THR A 96 4.67 8.96 -9.05
CA THR A 96 5.44 10.10 -9.52
C THR A 96 6.93 9.74 -9.49
N SER A 97 7.60 9.86 -10.64
CA SER A 97 9.05 9.65 -10.74
C SER A 97 9.81 10.60 -9.80
N VAL A 98 10.99 10.16 -9.35
CA VAL A 98 11.92 10.91 -8.47
C VAL A 98 11.26 11.33 -7.15
N THR A 99 10.20 10.61 -6.74
CA THR A 99 9.52 10.80 -5.46
C THR A 99 9.89 9.64 -4.53
N ARG A 100 10.01 9.97 -3.23
CA ARG A 100 10.33 8.99 -2.18
C ARG A 100 9.02 8.44 -1.60
N TYR A 101 8.87 7.12 -1.65
CA TYR A 101 7.68 6.42 -1.17
C TYR A 101 8.03 5.51 0.00
N LEU A 102 7.11 5.42 0.96
CA LEU A 102 7.04 4.30 1.90
C LEU A 102 6.19 3.22 1.23
N ILE A 103 6.81 2.09 0.91
CA ILE A 103 6.14 0.93 0.34
C ILE A 103 5.97 -0.08 1.47
N ARG A 104 4.72 -0.42 1.78
CA ARG A 104 4.36 -1.45 2.76
C ARG A 104 3.71 -2.62 2.03
N ALA A 105 4.10 -3.83 2.42
CA ALA A 105 3.48 -5.07 1.96
C ALA A 105 3.05 -5.92 3.15
N SER A 106 1.76 -6.19 3.24
CA SER A 106 1.12 -6.90 4.35
C SER A 106 0.61 -8.26 3.86
N PHE A 107 0.83 -9.31 4.64
CA PHE A 107 0.50 -10.68 4.24
C PHE A 107 -0.16 -11.42 5.40
N LEU A 108 -1.22 -12.17 5.12
CA LEU A 108 -1.90 -13.06 6.08
C LEU A 108 -2.32 -14.33 5.33
N TYR A 109 -2.09 -15.53 5.88
CA TYR A 109 -2.62 -16.76 5.28
C TYR A 109 -4.12 -16.96 5.59
N GLY A 110 -4.48 -16.85 6.87
CA GLY A 110 -5.84 -17.07 7.37
C GLY A 110 -6.42 -18.47 7.10
N ASN A 111 -5.60 -19.40 6.58
CA ASN A 111 -6.04 -20.70 6.09
C ASN A 111 -7.30 -20.61 5.22
N TYR A 112 -7.41 -19.59 4.35
CA TYR A 112 -8.67 -19.33 3.63
C TYR A 112 -9.09 -20.50 2.73
N ASP A 113 -8.14 -21.34 2.29
CA ASP A 113 -8.38 -22.49 1.41
C ASP A 113 -8.66 -23.78 2.17
N GLY A 114 -8.54 -23.77 3.49
CA GLY A 114 -8.71 -24.95 4.35
C GLY A 114 -7.61 -26.01 4.18
N LEU A 115 -6.54 -25.72 3.44
CA LEU A 115 -5.46 -26.68 3.18
C LEU A 115 -4.44 -26.75 4.31
N ASN A 116 -4.39 -25.73 5.15
CA ASN A 116 -3.44 -25.55 6.25
C ASN A 116 -1.98 -25.74 5.82
N LYS A 117 -1.65 -25.33 4.58
CA LYS A 117 -0.31 -25.41 4.00
C LYS A 117 0.27 -24.00 3.88
N LEU A 118 1.19 -23.67 4.79
CA LEU A 118 1.80 -22.34 4.84
C LEU A 118 2.55 -22.04 3.52
N PRO A 119 2.30 -20.89 2.87
CA PRO A 119 3.02 -20.48 1.67
C PRO A 119 4.42 -19.94 2.00
N GLU A 120 5.33 -20.04 1.03
CA GLU A 120 6.65 -19.39 1.06
C GLU A 120 6.95 -18.83 -0.35
N PHE A 121 7.39 -17.56 -0.40
CA PHE A 121 7.67 -16.86 -1.66
C PHE A 121 8.65 -15.70 -1.46
N ASP A 122 9.31 -15.31 -2.54
CA ASP A 122 10.21 -14.14 -2.54
C ASP A 122 9.50 -12.91 -3.05
N LEU A 123 9.76 -11.76 -2.42
CA LEU A 123 9.33 -10.43 -2.83
C LEU A 123 10.40 -9.75 -3.67
N TYR A 124 9.94 -9.01 -4.66
CA TYR A 124 10.77 -8.23 -5.56
C TYR A 124 10.17 -6.85 -5.76
N LEU A 125 11.04 -5.85 -5.72
CA LEU A 125 10.75 -4.51 -6.20
C LEU A 125 11.46 -4.32 -7.55
N GLY A 126 10.69 -4.38 -8.62
CA GLY A 126 11.18 -4.48 -9.99
C GLY A 126 11.93 -5.78 -10.22
N VAL A 127 13.24 -5.68 -10.41
CA VAL A 127 14.14 -6.82 -10.57
C VAL A 127 14.95 -7.12 -9.30
N GLN A 128 14.85 -6.27 -8.28
CA GLN A 128 15.62 -6.40 -7.05
C GLN A 128 14.88 -7.28 -6.06
N PHE A 129 15.57 -8.30 -5.52
CA PHE A 129 15.06 -9.07 -4.38
C PHE A 129 14.89 -8.14 -3.19
N TRP A 130 13.71 -8.14 -2.59
CA TRP A 130 13.40 -7.38 -1.40
C TRP A 130 13.50 -8.26 -0.16
N ASP A 131 12.68 -9.30 -0.05
CA ASP A 131 12.65 -10.18 1.12
C ASP A 131 12.00 -11.53 0.80
N MET A 132 12.06 -12.47 1.75
CA MET A 132 11.36 -13.75 1.68
C MET A 132 10.22 -13.78 2.69
N VAL A 133 9.01 -14.04 2.21
CA VAL A 133 7.83 -14.22 3.07
C VAL A 133 7.76 -15.67 3.52
N LYS A 134 7.78 -15.87 4.83
CA LYS A 134 7.63 -17.18 5.46
C LYS A 134 6.75 -17.11 6.70
N PHE A 135 5.61 -17.77 6.65
CA PHE A 135 4.67 -17.83 7.77
C PHE A 135 5.11 -18.85 8.81
N THR A 136 4.93 -18.50 10.09
CA THR A 136 5.11 -19.42 11.22
C THR A 136 3.83 -20.15 11.61
N ASN A 137 2.66 -19.55 11.34
CA ASN A 137 1.34 -20.16 11.44
C ASN A 137 0.33 -19.43 10.53
N SER A 138 -0.89 -19.96 10.41
CA SER A 138 -1.92 -19.41 9.52
C SER A 138 -2.53 -18.08 9.98
N SER A 139 -2.50 -17.79 11.27
CA SER A 139 -3.19 -16.62 11.87
C SER A 139 -2.25 -15.43 12.11
N VAL A 140 -0.97 -15.56 11.75
CA VAL A 140 0.00 -14.47 11.86
C VAL A 140 0.01 -13.67 10.57
N SER A 141 -0.13 -12.35 10.72
CA SER A 141 0.17 -11.40 9.65
C SER A 141 1.65 -10.98 9.68
N ILE A 142 2.21 -10.72 8.50
CA ILE A 142 3.60 -10.29 8.31
C ILE A 142 3.58 -8.99 7.51
N ASN A 143 4.36 -8.01 7.93
CA ASN A 143 4.48 -6.72 7.25
C ASN A 143 5.94 -6.47 6.86
N TYR A 144 6.17 -6.03 5.64
CA TYR A 144 7.47 -5.55 5.16
C TYR A 144 7.34 -4.09 4.76
N GLU A 145 8.33 -3.29 5.12
CA GLU A 145 8.38 -1.87 4.77
C GLU A 145 9.73 -1.53 4.14
N ILE A 146 9.69 -0.74 3.08
CA ILE A 146 10.88 -0.17 2.46
C ILE A 146 10.60 1.25 2.04
N ILE A 147 11.60 2.10 2.18
CA ILE A 147 11.57 3.45 1.63
C ILE A 147 12.39 3.45 0.35
N HIS A 148 11.75 3.77 -0.77
CA HIS A 148 12.39 3.71 -2.08
C HIS A 148 12.11 4.96 -2.90
N THR A 149 13.12 5.38 -3.68
CA THR A 149 13.00 6.48 -4.64
C THR A 149 13.06 5.90 -6.03
N LEU A 150 12.00 6.11 -6.80
CA LEU A 150 11.84 5.47 -8.11
C LEU A 150 12.30 6.42 -9.20
N SER A 151 13.08 5.92 -10.14
CA SER A 151 13.44 6.67 -11.35
C SER A 151 12.34 6.65 -12.41
N LEU A 152 11.42 5.69 -12.32
CA LEU A 152 10.29 5.50 -13.25
C LEU A 152 8.99 6.06 -12.63
N ASP A 153 7.99 6.25 -13.50
CA ASP A 153 6.62 6.64 -13.15
C ASP A 153 5.73 5.44 -12.76
N TYR A 154 6.35 4.29 -12.49
CA TYR A 154 5.65 3.11 -11.96
C TYR A 154 6.55 2.26 -11.07
N ILE A 155 5.91 1.53 -10.17
CA ILE A 155 6.49 0.43 -9.39
C ILE A 155 6.01 -0.87 -10.01
N LEU A 156 6.94 -1.81 -10.23
CA LEU A 156 6.60 -3.22 -10.35
C LEU A 156 6.87 -3.88 -9.01
N PHE A 157 5.81 -4.32 -8.33
CA PHE A 157 5.96 -5.13 -7.13
C PHE A 157 5.62 -6.56 -7.51
N ALA A 158 6.56 -7.48 -7.36
CA ALA A 158 6.40 -8.85 -7.83
C ALA A 158 6.74 -9.84 -6.73
N TRP A 159 6.17 -11.03 -6.81
CA TRP A 159 6.61 -12.15 -5.98
C TRP A 159 6.77 -13.40 -6.83
N LEU A 160 7.70 -14.23 -6.39
CA LEU A 160 8.09 -15.47 -7.04
C LEU A 160 7.81 -16.64 -6.10
N THR A 161 6.94 -17.55 -6.54
CA THR A 161 6.61 -18.76 -5.78
C THR A 161 7.75 -19.77 -5.90
N LYS A 162 8.16 -20.37 -4.77
CA LYS A 162 9.33 -21.26 -4.73
C LYS A 162 9.03 -22.74 -5.03
N ALA A 163 7.79 -23.20 -5.01
CA ALA A 163 7.41 -24.59 -5.35
C ALA A 163 5.89 -24.77 -5.53
N GLN A 164 5.48 -25.90 -6.12
CA GLN A 164 4.08 -26.28 -6.39
C GLN A 164 3.23 -26.36 -5.11
N GLY A 165 2.47 -25.31 -4.90
CA GLY A 165 1.35 -25.22 -3.99
C GLY A 165 0.61 -23.92 -4.32
N HIS A 166 -0.71 -23.97 -4.25
CA HIS A 166 -1.55 -22.80 -4.51
C HIS A 166 -1.26 -21.76 -3.43
N HIS A 167 -0.62 -20.64 -3.80
CA HIS A 167 -0.08 -19.68 -2.84
C HIS A 167 -0.39 -18.25 -3.30
N SER A 168 -1.56 -17.76 -2.90
CA SER A 168 -1.81 -16.39 -2.39
C SER A 168 -0.73 -15.92 -1.41
N PHE A 169 -0.40 -14.62 -1.29
CA PHE A 169 -1.12 -13.53 -0.61
C PHE A 169 -0.56 -12.16 -0.99
N GLN A 170 -1.27 -11.05 -0.72
CA GLN A 170 -0.69 -9.72 -0.97
C GLN A 170 -1.24 -8.49 -0.23
N LEU A 171 -0.28 -7.53 -0.06
CA LEU A 171 -0.18 -6.07 0.21
C LEU A 171 -1.17 -5.45 1.21
#